data_AF-A0A7S1R8Z4-F1
#
_entry.id   AF-A0A7S1R8Z4-F1
#
_cell.length_a   1.000
_cell.length_b   1.000
_cell.length_c   1.000
_cell.angle_alpha   90.00
_cell.angle_beta   90.00
_cell.angle_gamma   90.00
#
_symmetry.space_group_name_H-M   'P 1'
#
loop_
_entity.id
_entity.type
_entity.pdbx_description
1 polymer ?
#
loop_
_entity_poly.entity_id
_entity_poly.type
_entity_poly.pdbx_seq_one_letter_code
_entity_poly.pdbx_strand_id
1 'polypeptide(L)'
;TTTTTTTTTTTIAKASETFFELGTIKVSGVKETVFSFQSSFAEIPVVLLMPDISGRAPATIRIKDLTTTGFTAAVVEPPGNDGRHSAMDTAYIAALPGVHALPDGRKFEVGRAVTRGVVLDDCLRSGRAEKPWTTVDFRHTFARDPAVLTTFQTLNQVSGKMVGKPMEPWGVVATKDITPRSVDFAQDLGSTSNDNSELSPETTGYLAIEDGVD
;
A
#
# COMPACT_ATOMS: atom_id res chain seq x y z
N THR A 1 28.24 60.04 17.59
CA THR A 1 28.59 58.72 17.05
C THR A 1 27.33 57.87 17.11
N THR A 2 26.67 57.68 15.97
CA THR A 2 25.36 57.01 15.90
C THR A 2 25.61 55.56 15.51
N THR A 3 25.36 54.62 16.42
CA THR A 3 25.56 53.19 16.19
C THR A 3 24.32 52.63 15.49
N THR A 4 24.46 52.23 14.23
CA THR A 4 23.41 51.54 13.49
C THR A 4 23.51 50.04 13.77
N THR A 5 22.50 49.46 14.40
CA THR A 5 22.40 48.02 14.60
C THR A 5 21.78 47.38 13.37
N THR A 6 22.55 46.60 12.61
CA THR A 6 22.03 45.77 11.52
C THR A 6 21.53 44.45 12.09
N THR A 7 20.22 44.21 12.02
CA THR A 7 19.64 42.90 12.35
C THR A 7 19.68 42.02 11.11
N THR A 8 20.54 41.01 11.12
CA THR A 8 20.57 39.96 10.08
C THR A 8 19.49 38.94 10.42
N THR A 9 18.41 38.89 9.65
CA THR A 9 17.43 37.80 9.73
C THR A 9 17.98 36.60 8.95
N THR A 10 18.52 35.61 9.68
CA THR A 10 18.82 34.30 9.10
C THR A 10 17.51 33.57 8.86
N THR A 11 17.08 33.47 7.60
CA THR A 11 16.08 32.49 7.19
C THR A 11 16.67 31.09 7.39
N ILE A 12 16.26 30.41 8.45
CA ILE A 12 16.52 28.98 8.62
C ILE A 12 15.70 28.28 7.54
N ALA A 13 16.36 27.55 6.63
CA ALA A 13 15.68 26.71 5.66
C ALA A 13 14.73 25.77 6.41
N LYS A 14 13.44 25.77 6.03
CA LYS A 14 12.47 24.79 6.51
C LYS A 14 13.09 23.40 6.28
N ALA A 15 13.18 22.58 7.33
CA ALA A 15 13.61 21.20 7.18
C ALA A 15 12.76 20.56 6.08
N SER A 16 13.42 19.89 5.12
CA SER A 16 12.71 19.16 4.06
C SER A 16 11.73 18.20 4.74
N GLU A 17 10.43 18.38 4.48
CA GLU A 17 9.44 17.43 4.95
C GLU A 17 9.79 16.06 4.35
N THR A 18 9.85 15.02 5.19
CA THR A 18 10.05 13.65 4.70
C THR A 18 8.82 13.29 3.88
N PHE A 19 8.99 13.29 2.56
CA PHE A 19 7.92 12.90 1.63
C PHE A 19 8.06 11.43 1.18
N PHE A 20 9.21 10.81 1.43
CA PHE A 20 9.57 9.50 0.94
C PHE A 20 10.55 8.81 1.89
N GLU A 21 10.30 7.54 2.19
CA GLU A 21 11.19 6.65 2.93
C GLU A 21 11.19 5.28 2.22
N LEU A 22 12.37 4.66 2.12
CA LEU A 22 12.55 3.33 1.54
C LEU A 22 13.46 2.49 2.44
N GLY A 23 13.23 1.18 2.47
CA GLY A 23 14.09 0.30 3.25
C GLY A 23 13.65 -1.14 3.26
N THR A 24 14.15 -1.88 4.24
CA THR A 24 13.80 -3.28 4.47
C THR A 24 13.41 -3.48 5.92
N ILE A 25 12.35 -4.26 6.16
CA ILE A 25 11.86 -4.61 7.49
C ILE A 25 11.73 -6.12 7.62
N LYS A 26 12.01 -6.67 8.80
CA LYS A 26 11.76 -8.09 9.08
C LYS A 26 10.35 -8.27 9.61
N VAL A 27 9.47 -8.86 8.82
CA VAL A 27 8.05 -9.08 9.18
C VAL A 27 7.88 -10.51 9.67
N SER A 28 7.22 -10.71 10.82
CA SER A 28 6.97 -12.04 11.37
C SER A 28 5.68 -12.65 10.85
N GLY A 29 5.67 -13.96 10.64
CA GLY A 29 4.46 -14.76 10.39
C GLY A 29 3.91 -15.49 11.62
N VAL A 30 4.42 -15.20 12.82
CA VAL A 30 3.96 -15.83 14.08
C VAL A 30 3.59 -14.81 15.17
N LYS A 31 3.88 -13.54 14.96
CA LYS A 31 3.47 -12.39 15.79
C LYS A 31 3.31 -11.16 14.92
N GLU A 32 2.56 -10.18 15.39
CA GLU A 32 2.48 -8.87 14.72
C GLU A 32 3.79 -8.10 14.96
N THR A 33 4.32 -7.50 13.90
CA THR A 33 5.51 -6.64 13.91
C THR A 33 5.04 -5.18 13.91
N VAL A 34 5.32 -4.44 14.99
CA VAL A 34 5.14 -2.98 15.01
C VAL A 34 6.38 -2.33 14.39
N PHE A 35 6.18 -1.52 13.37
CA PHE A 35 7.24 -0.79 12.68
C PHE A 35 7.07 0.71 12.85
N SER A 36 8.19 1.40 13.07
CA SER A 36 8.25 2.86 13.13
C SER A 36 9.11 3.40 11.99
N PHE A 37 8.62 4.42 11.31
CA PHE A 37 9.39 5.17 10.32
C PHE A 37 10.61 5.82 10.95
N GLN A 38 11.64 6.10 10.14
CA GLN A 38 12.85 6.80 10.60
C GLN A 38 12.54 8.24 11.01
N SER A 39 11.52 8.84 10.42
CA SER A 39 10.98 10.16 10.77
C SER A 39 9.47 10.17 10.59
N SER A 40 8.76 10.98 11.40
CA SER A 40 7.31 11.14 11.24
C SER A 40 6.99 11.89 9.95
N PHE A 41 5.99 11.41 9.23
CA PHE A 41 5.41 12.11 8.08
C PHE A 41 4.44 13.22 8.52
N ALA A 42 4.26 14.23 7.65
CA ALA A 42 3.30 15.32 7.90
C ALA A 42 1.83 14.85 7.81
N GLU A 43 1.57 13.81 7.02
CA GLU A 43 0.29 13.12 6.90
C GLU A 43 0.53 11.61 6.73
N ILE A 44 -0.51 10.78 6.79
CA ILE A 44 -0.35 9.32 6.75
C ILE A 44 0.24 8.91 5.37
N PRO A 45 1.43 8.26 5.30
CA PRO A 45 2.08 7.91 4.03
C PRO A 45 1.52 6.60 3.45
N VAL A 46 1.45 6.48 2.12
CA VAL A 46 1.13 5.19 1.46
C VAL A 46 2.29 4.25 1.66
N VAL A 47 2.03 3.04 2.15
CA VAL A 47 3.06 2.02 2.37
C VAL A 47 2.87 0.88 1.39
N LEU A 48 3.86 0.67 0.53
CA LEU A 48 3.97 -0.50 -0.34
C LEU A 48 4.98 -1.47 0.25
N LEU A 49 4.65 -2.76 0.25
CA LEU A 49 5.49 -3.83 0.80
C LEU A 49 5.59 -4.95 -0.23
N MET A 50 6.80 -5.51 -0.37
CA MET A 50 7.06 -6.65 -1.24
C MET A 50 7.57 -7.82 -0.39
N PRO A 51 6.81 -8.93 -0.29
CA PRO A 51 7.28 -10.13 0.40
C PRO A 51 8.51 -10.73 -0.31
N ASP A 52 9.38 -11.39 0.45
CA ASP A 52 10.46 -12.20 -0.11
C ASP A 52 9.99 -13.65 -0.33
N ILE A 53 10.95 -14.54 -0.64
CA ILE A 53 10.70 -15.96 -0.89
C ILE A 53 10.84 -16.84 0.37
N SER A 54 10.94 -16.24 1.57
CA SER A 54 11.26 -16.97 2.80
C SER A 54 10.04 -17.73 3.32
N GLY A 55 10.07 -19.06 3.20
CA GLY A 55 8.99 -19.96 3.60
C GLY A 55 8.61 -20.89 2.44
N ARG A 56 7.73 -21.86 2.69
CA ARG A 56 7.30 -22.84 1.68
C ARG A 56 5.83 -22.72 1.29
N ALA A 57 5.05 -21.96 2.06
CA ALA A 57 3.64 -21.77 1.87
C ALA A 57 3.38 -20.46 1.10
N PRO A 58 2.24 -20.34 0.40
CA PRO A 58 1.82 -19.05 -0.17
C PRO A 58 1.57 -18.06 0.97
N ALA A 59 2.07 -16.83 0.80
CA ALA A 59 1.90 -15.78 1.79
C ALA A 59 1.90 -14.39 1.15
N THR A 60 1.33 -13.43 1.87
CA THR A 60 1.45 -12.01 1.59
C THR A 60 1.69 -11.25 2.89
N ILE A 61 1.90 -9.94 2.79
CA ILE A 61 2.06 -9.08 3.95
C ILE A 61 0.86 -8.15 4.04
N ARG A 62 0.21 -8.14 5.20
CA ARG A 62 -0.86 -7.20 5.52
C ARG A 62 -0.39 -6.22 6.58
N ILE A 63 -0.97 -5.03 6.50
CA ILE A 63 -0.76 -3.97 7.48
C ILE A 63 -2.08 -3.54 8.10
N LYS A 64 -2.01 -3.01 9.31
CA LYS A 64 -3.07 -2.29 10.00
C LYS A 64 -2.46 -1.18 10.87
N ASP A 65 -3.31 -0.35 11.47
CA ASP A 65 -2.91 0.71 12.39
C ASP A 65 -1.85 1.66 11.77
N LEU A 66 -2.00 1.96 10.48
CA LEU A 66 -1.11 2.86 9.74
C LEU A 66 -1.34 4.31 10.19
N THR A 67 -0.26 4.96 10.62
CA THR A 67 -0.23 6.33 11.13
C THR A 67 0.90 7.13 10.47
N THR A 68 1.10 8.38 10.88
CA THR A 68 2.23 9.22 10.44
C THR A 68 3.59 8.74 10.95
N THR A 69 3.62 7.87 11.96
CA THR A 69 4.86 7.43 12.62
C THR A 69 5.18 5.96 12.40
N GLY A 70 4.22 5.15 11.92
CA GLY A 70 4.45 3.73 11.71
C GLY A 70 3.18 2.95 11.39
N PHE A 71 3.30 1.63 11.39
CA PHE A 71 2.21 0.67 11.16
C PHE A 71 2.51 -0.67 11.83
N THR A 72 1.49 -1.52 11.91
CA THR A 72 1.64 -2.92 12.31
C THR A 72 1.56 -3.81 11.07
N ALA A 73 2.47 -4.79 10.94
CA ALA A 73 2.52 -5.73 9.82
C ALA A 73 2.61 -7.18 10.27
N ALA A 74 2.17 -8.10 9.42
CA ALA A 74 2.39 -9.53 9.57
C ALA A 74 2.47 -10.23 8.21
N VAL A 75 3.23 -11.33 8.16
CA VAL A 75 3.16 -12.30 7.07
C VAL A 75 1.94 -13.18 7.33
N VAL A 76 1.05 -13.30 6.36
CA VAL A 76 -0.24 -13.98 6.49
C VAL A 76 -0.40 -15.00 5.37
N GLU A 77 -1.08 -16.09 5.67
CA GLU A 77 -1.32 -17.19 4.74
C GLU A 77 -2.80 -17.24 4.32
N PRO A 78 -3.12 -17.71 3.11
CA PRO A 78 -4.49 -17.94 2.69
C PRO A 78 -5.10 -19.17 3.39
N PRO A 79 -6.44 -19.32 3.37
CA PRO A 79 -7.12 -20.54 3.82
C PRO A 79 -6.53 -21.79 3.18
N GLY A 80 -6.45 -22.89 3.96
CA GLY A 80 -5.78 -24.13 3.57
C GLY A 80 -4.37 -24.30 4.13
N ASN A 81 -3.80 -23.28 4.75
CA ASN A 81 -2.56 -23.37 5.55
C ASN A 81 -2.86 -23.36 7.06
N ASP A 82 -1.84 -23.24 7.92
CA ASP A 82 -1.98 -23.28 9.38
C ASP A 82 -1.99 -21.88 10.04
N GLY A 83 -1.74 -20.82 9.26
CA GLY A 83 -1.73 -19.44 9.74
C GLY A 83 -0.41 -19.02 10.40
N ARG A 84 0.66 -19.81 10.23
CA ARG A 84 1.99 -19.55 10.76
C ARG A 84 3.01 -19.56 9.63
N HIS A 85 3.67 -18.43 9.41
CA HIS A 85 4.68 -18.33 8.35
C HIS A 85 6.09 -18.02 8.88
N SER A 86 7.09 -18.40 8.09
CA SER A 86 8.47 -17.93 8.31
C SER A 86 8.54 -16.40 8.18
N ALA A 87 9.42 -15.77 8.95
CA ALA A 87 9.63 -14.33 8.83
C ALA A 87 10.27 -13.99 7.48
N MET A 88 9.90 -12.84 6.92
CA MET A 88 10.35 -12.36 5.60
C MET A 88 11.14 -11.05 5.74
N ASP A 89 12.22 -10.92 4.99
CA ASP A 89 12.92 -9.64 4.81
C ASP A 89 12.22 -8.86 3.69
N THR A 90 11.40 -7.90 4.10
CA THR A 90 10.41 -7.23 3.27
C THR A 90 10.91 -5.85 2.85
N ALA A 91 11.05 -5.62 1.55
CA ALA A 91 11.29 -4.28 1.03
C ALA A 91 10.02 -3.43 1.17
N TYR A 92 10.17 -2.17 1.57
CA TYR A 92 9.05 -1.23 1.66
C TYR A 92 9.38 0.13 1.04
N ILE A 93 8.31 0.80 0.59
CA ILE A 93 8.27 2.20 0.21
C ILE A 93 7.18 2.86 1.05
N ALA A 94 7.48 3.96 1.71
CA ALA A 94 6.52 4.82 2.39
C ALA A 94 6.60 6.23 1.79
N ALA A 95 5.50 6.72 1.20
CA ALA A 95 5.52 8.01 0.51
C ALA A 95 4.24 8.80 0.74
N LEU A 96 4.35 10.13 0.81
CA LEU A 96 3.19 11.00 0.89
C LEU A 96 2.39 10.96 -0.43
N PRO A 97 1.04 10.92 -0.36
CA PRO A 97 0.19 11.11 -1.52
C PRO A 97 0.56 12.39 -2.30
N GLY A 98 0.59 12.30 -3.62
CA GLY A 98 0.96 13.42 -4.49
C GLY A 98 1.71 13.02 -5.74
N VAL A 99 2.01 14.01 -6.57
CA VAL A 99 2.85 13.87 -7.75
C VAL A 99 4.24 14.38 -7.40
N HIS A 100 5.24 13.53 -7.59
CA HIS A 100 6.62 13.77 -7.21
C HIS A 100 7.53 13.63 -8.44
N ALA A 101 8.73 14.19 -8.34
CA ALA A 101 9.74 14.11 -9.39
C ALA A 101 10.98 13.37 -8.89
N LEU A 102 11.49 12.47 -9.72
CA LEU A 102 12.83 11.93 -9.57
C LEU A 102 13.89 12.96 -10.01
N PRO A 103 15.17 12.80 -9.61
CA PRO A 103 16.24 13.72 -10.01
C PRO A 103 16.44 13.86 -11.52
N ASP A 104 16.09 12.82 -12.29
CA ASP A 104 16.13 12.79 -13.76
C ASP A 104 14.90 13.46 -14.41
N GLY A 105 13.97 13.98 -13.61
CA GLY A 105 12.75 14.66 -14.06
C GLY A 105 11.54 13.75 -14.20
N ARG A 106 11.71 12.43 -14.16
CA ARG A 106 10.58 11.48 -14.25
C ARG A 106 9.59 11.68 -13.12
N LYS A 107 8.31 11.45 -13.41
CA LYS A 107 7.23 11.60 -12.44
C LYS A 107 6.79 10.26 -11.87
N PHE A 108 6.45 10.30 -10.60
CA PHE A 108 5.65 9.26 -9.96
C PHE A 108 4.52 9.87 -9.17
N GLU A 109 3.40 9.18 -9.14
CA GLU A 109 2.22 9.54 -8.38
C GLU A 109 1.96 8.50 -7.30
N VAL A 110 1.68 8.98 -6.10
CA VAL A 110 1.31 8.16 -4.95
C VAL A 110 -0.10 8.53 -4.54
N GLY A 111 -0.94 7.54 -4.33
CA GLY A 111 -2.33 7.78 -3.98
C GLY A 111 -3.01 6.63 -3.27
N ARG A 112 -4.28 6.85 -2.92
CA ARG A 112 -5.14 5.87 -2.28
C ARG A 112 -6.55 5.94 -2.84
N ALA A 113 -7.23 4.80 -2.86
CA ALA A 113 -8.63 4.69 -3.24
C ALA A 113 -9.36 3.67 -2.37
N VAL A 114 -10.57 4.02 -1.94
CA VAL A 114 -11.46 3.06 -1.27
C VAL A 114 -12.01 2.10 -2.32
N THR A 115 -11.62 0.84 -2.21
CA THR A 115 -12.01 -0.21 -3.14
C THR A 115 -13.13 -1.03 -2.52
N ARG A 116 -14.31 -0.99 -3.15
CA ARG A 116 -15.52 -1.66 -2.64
C ARG A 116 -15.79 -2.98 -3.31
N GLY A 117 -15.50 -3.05 -4.61
CA GLY A 117 -15.83 -4.20 -5.41
C GLY A 117 -14.78 -5.30 -5.30
N VAL A 118 -15.23 -6.51 -5.59
CA VAL A 118 -14.49 -7.75 -5.36
C VAL A 118 -14.40 -8.57 -6.65
N VAL A 119 -13.21 -9.05 -6.97
CA VAL A 119 -12.99 -10.07 -8.00
C VAL A 119 -12.94 -11.41 -7.29
N LEU A 120 -13.71 -12.36 -7.80
CA LEU A 120 -13.93 -13.68 -7.25
C LEU A 120 -14.22 -14.67 -8.38
N ASP A 121 -14.02 -15.94 -8.09
CA ASP A 121 -14.25 -17.01 -9.07
C ASP A 121 -15.71 -17.05 -9.55
N ASP A 122 -15.92 -17.46 -10.81
CA ASP A 122 -17.23 -17.49 -11.46
C ASP A 122 -18.22 -18.41 -10.72
N CYS A 123 -17.75 -19.47 -10.06
CA CYS A 123 -18.62 -20.33 -9.23
C CYS A 123 -19.20 -19.61 -8.00
N LEU A 124 -18.59 -18.49 -7.57
CA LEU A 124 -19.03 -17.65 -6.46
C LEU A 124 -19.76 -16.37 -6.93
N ARG A 125 -19.90 -16.18 -8.25
CA ARG A 125 -20.43 -14.95 -8.87
C ARG A 125 -21.96 -14.86 -8.90
N SER A 126 -22.66 -15.98 -8.73
CA SER A 126 -24.13 -16.05 -8.82
C SER A 126 -24.81 -15.04 -7.88
N GLY A 127 -25.34 -13.94 -8.42
CA GLY A 127 -26.06 -12.89 -7.68
C GLY A 127 -25.30 -11.59 -7.38
N ARG A 128 -24.04 -11.42 -7.81
CA ARG A 128 -23.27 -10.18 -7.58
C ARG A 128 -23.23 -9.26 -8.81
N ALA A 129 -23.41 -7.95 -8.60
CA ALA A 129 -23.44 -6.95 -9.67
C ALA A 129 -22.07 -6.76 -10.36
N GLU A 130 -22.10 -6.50 -11.67
CA GLU A 130 -20.99 -6.63 -12.64
C GLU A 130 -19.91 -5.53 -12.60
N LYS A 131 -19.80 -4.71 -11.56
CA LYS A 131 -18.80 -3.64 -11.53
C LYS A 131 -17.97 -3.65 -10.24
N PRO A 132 -17.05 -4.62 -10.09
CA PRO A 132 -16.21 -4.68 -8.90
C PRO A 132 -15.07 -3.65 -8.90
N TRP A 133 -14.99 -2.80 -9.92
CA TRP A 133 -13.83 -1.96 -10.19
C TRP A 133 -14.04 -0.53 -9.72
N THR A 134 -13.05 -0.02 -9.00
CA THR A 134 -12.91 1.38 -8.62
C THR A 134 -11.89 2.02 -9.57
N THR A 135 -12.37 2.87 -10.48
CA THR A 135 -11.49 3.64 -11.35
C THR A 135 -10.85 4.78 -10.56
N VAL A 136 -9.54 4.92 -10.70
CA VAL A 136 -8.74 6.01 -10.14
C VAL A 136 -8.16 6.79 -11.29
N ASP A 137 -8.51 8.07 -11.37
CA ASP A 137 -7.86 9.01 -12.27
C ASP A 137 -6.56 9.51 -11.65
N PHE A 138 -5.48 9.43 -12.42
CA PHE A 138 -4.19 10.01 -12.05
C PHE A 138 -4.24 11.54 -12.11
N ARG A 139 -3.60 12.19 -11.15
CA ARG A 139 -3.36 13.64 -11.15
C ARG A 139 -2.33 14.04 -12.19
N HIS A 140 -1.37 13.16 -12.48
CA HIS A 140 -0.40 13.29 -13.57
C HIS A 140 -0.87 12.52 -14.80
N THR A 141 -0.82 13.15 -15.97
CA THR A 141 -0.97 12.41 -17.23
C THR A 141 0.40 11.90 -17.66
N PHE A 142 0.58 10.59 -17.59
CA PHE A 142 1.79 9.92 -18.02
C PHE A 142 1.92 9.95 -19.56
N ALA A 143 3.14 9.81 -20.07
CA ALA A 143 3.38 9.75 -21.53
C ALA A 143 2.98 8.39 -22.13
N ARG A 144 3.05 7.33 -21.32
CA ARG A 144 2.72 5.94 -21.62
C ARG A 144 2.02 5.32 -20.41
N ASP A 145 1.55 4.10 -20.53
CA ASP A 145 0.98 3.36 -19.40
C ASP A 145 2.06 3.21 -18.30
N PRO A 146 1.83 3.74 -17.08
CA PRO A 146 2.83 3.68 -16.01
C PRO A 146 2.94 2.27 -15.43
N ALA A 147 4.07 1.98 -14.79
CA ALA A 147 4.13 0.85 -13.87
C ALA A 147 3.34 1.20 -12.60
N VAL A 148 2.50 0.28 -12.12
CA VAL A 148 1.65 0.48 -10.93
C VAL A 148 1.96 -0.59 -9.89
N LEU A 149 2.33 -0.17 -8.68
CA LEU A 149 2.47 -1.03 -7.51
C LEU A 149 1.33 -0.75 -6.54
N THR A 150 0.81 -1.79 -5.90
CA THR A 150 -0.37 -1.69 -5.03
C THR A 150 -0.26 -2.53 -3.76
N THR A 151 -0.82 -2.03 -2.66
CA THR A 151 -1.04 -2.78 -1.43
C THR A 151 -2.30 -2.28 -0.71
N PHE A 152 -2.92 -3.12 0.10
CA PHE A 152 -3.95 -2.65 1.02
C PHE A 152 -3.33 -1.88 2.19
N GLN A 153 -3.91 -0.73 2.49
CA GLN A 153 -3.51 0.19 3.57
C GLN A 153 -4.30 -0.05 4.86
N THR A 154 -5.36 -0.85 4.78
CA THR A 154 -6.28 -1.17 5.87
C THR A 154 -6.48 -2.68 5.98
N LEU A 155 -7.12 -3.11 7.06
CA LEU A 155 -7.54 -4.48 7.31
C LEU A 155 -8.97 -4.46 7.89
N ASN A 156 -9.89 -3.89 7.13
CA ASN A 156 -11.28 -3.68 7.55
C ASN A 156 -12.10 -4.98 7.52
N GLN A 157 -11.71 -5.93 6.68
CA GLN A 157 -12.39 -7.22 6.52
C GLN A 157 -12.12 -8.21 7.64
N VAL A 158 -11.00 -8.06 8.35
CA VAL A 158 -10.54 -9.06 9.33
C VAL A 158 -10.50 -8.45 10.72
N SER A 159 -11.35 -8.98 11.60
CA SER A 159 -11.31 -8.66 13.02
C SER A 159 -10.27 -9.51 13.76
N GLY A 160 -9.46 -8.88 14.62
CA GLY A 160 -8.56 -9.59 15.54
C GLY A 160 -7.08 -9.52 15.14
N LYS A 161 -6.34 -10.59 15.44
CA LYS A 161 -4.90 -10.68 15.15
C LYS A 161 -4.68 -11.18 13.72
N MET A 162 -3.68 -10.64 13.04
CA MET A 162 -3.31 -11.08 11.69
C MET A 162 -2.68 -12.48 11.63
N VAL A 163 -2.24 -13.02 12.77
CA VAL A 163 -1.46 -14.27 12.85
C VAL A 163 -2.11 -15.30 13.76
N GLY A 164 -1.72 -16.57 13.57
CA GLY A 164 -2.15 -17.71 14.40
C GLY A 164 -3.35 -18.46 13.84
N LYS A 165 -3.96 -17.95 12.77
CA LYS A 165 -4.91 -18.62 11.88
C LYS A 165 -4.69 -18.09 10.45
N PRO A 166 -5.06 -18.87 9.42
CA PRO A 166 -5.13 -18.34 8.06
C PRO A 166 -6.00 -17.09 7.98
N MET A 167 -5.66 -16.20 7.05
CA MET A 167 -6.38 -14.97 6.81
C MET A 167 -7.71 -15.27 6.11
N GLU A 168 -8.83 -14.88 6.72
CA GLU A 168 -10.16 -15.08 6.17
C GLU A 168 -11.02 -13.81 6.37
N PRO A 169 -11.53 -13.18 5.29
CA PRO A 169 -11.21 -13.49 3.90
C PRO A 169 -9.74 -13.17 3.57
N TRP A 170 -9.12 -13.99 2.73
CA TRP A 170 -7.85 -13.64 2.10
C TRP A 170 -8.09 -12.62 0.99
N GLY A 171 -7.16 -11.69 0.80
CA GLY A 171 -7.27 -10.75 -0.31
C GLY A 171 -6.01 -9.98 -0.65
N VAL A 172 -5.83 -9.76 -1.95
CA VAL A 172 -4.83 -8.86 -2.56
C VAL A 172 -5.54 -7.83 -3.45
N VAL A 173 -4.80 -6.84 -3.95
CA VAL A 173 -5.35 -5.84 -4.87
C VAL A 173 -5.28 -6.40 -6.30
N ALA A 174 -6.42 -6.49 -6.99
CA ALA A 174 -6.44 -6.69 -8.43
C ALA A 174 -6.36 -5.33 -9.14
N THR A 175 -5.59 -5.30 -10.22
CA THR A 175 -5.38 -4.12 -11.06
C THR A 175 -5.68 -4.47 -12.52
N LYS A 176 -6.41 -3.60 -13.24
CA LYS A 176 -6.60 -3.70 -14.69
C LYS A 176 -6.70 -2.32 -15.34
N ASP A 177 -6.77 -2.31 -16.67
CA ASP A 177 -7.04 -1.12 -17.49
C ASP A 177 -6.16 0.07 -17.13
N ILE A 178 -4.85 -0.19 -16.99
CA ILE A 178 -3.86 0.86 -16.80
C ILE A 178 -3.77 1.66 -18.09
N THR A 179 -4.01 2.95 -18.00
CA THR A 179 -3.84 3.92 -19.09
C THR A 179 -2.92 5.04 -18.60
N PRO A 180 -2.52 6.00 -19.46
CA PRO A 180 -1.71 7.12 -19.00
C PRO A 180 -2.47 8.10 -18.08
N ARG A 181 -3.77 7.90 -17.87
CA ARG A 181 -4.64 8.77 -17.06
C ARG A 181 -5.39 8.06 -15.95
N SER A 182 -5.44 6.73 -15.95
CA SER A 182 -6.30 6.01 -15.01
C SER A 182 -5.85 4.58 -14.78
N VAL A 183 -6.39 3.99 -13.71
CA VAL A 183 -6.26 2.56 -13.40
C VAL A 183 -7.50 2.07 -12.65
N ASP A 184 -7.90 0.82 -12.88
CA ASP A 184 -9.00 0.16 -12.17
C ASP A 184 -8.47 -0.75 -11.06
N PHE A 185 -9.00 -0.60 -9.84
CA PHE A 185 -8.70 -1.48 -8.69
C PHE A 185 -9.92 -2.28 -8.22
N ALA A 186 -9.69 -3.51 -7.76
CA ALA A 186 -10.67 -4.33 -7.05
C ALA A 186 -10.01 -5.13 -5.92
N GLN A 187 -10.79 -5.61 -4.95
CA GLN A 187 -10.30 -6.58 -3.97
C GLN A 187 -10.35 -7.98 -4.59
N ASP A 188 -9.20 -8.60 -4.84
CA ASP A 188 -9.13 -9.99 -5.29
C ASP A 188 -9.08 -10.92 -4.09
N LEU A 189 -10.16 -11.67 -3.88
CA LEU A 189 -10.27 -12.63 -2.77
C LEU A 189 -9.99 -14.07 -3.20
N GLY A 190 -9.65 -14.30 -4.47
CA GLY A 190 -9.48 -15.62 -5.06
C GLY A 190 -10.71 -16.52 -4.86
N SER A 191 -10.48 -17.83 -4.71
CA SER A 191 -11.50 -18.83 -4.40
C SER A 191 -11.65 -19.10 -2.90
N THR A 192 -11.24 -18.15 -2.05
CA THR A 192 -11.00 -18.41 -0.63
C THR A 192 -12.05 -17.85 0.32
N SER A 193 -12.96 -17.00 -0.17
CA SER A 193 -14.12 -16.55 0.59
C SER A 193 -15.37 -17.35 0.17
N ASN A 194 -15.79 -18.29 1.00
CA ASN A 194 -17.10 -18.94 0.90
C ASN A 194 -18.22 -18.12 1.58
N ASP A 195 -17.87 -16.97 2.17
CA ASP A 195 -18.81 -16.10 2.86
C ASP A 195 -19.56 -15.19 1.86
N ASN A 196 -20.89 -15.31 1.88
CA ASN A 196 -21.80 -14.46 1.12
C ASN A 196 -22.13 -13.14 1.85
N SER A 197 -21.45 -12.85 2.96
CA SER A 197 -21.57 -11.58 3.66
C SER A 197 -21.09 -10.39 2.82
N GLU A 198 -21.61 -9.21 3.17
CA GLU A 198 -21.17 -7.96 2.57
C GLU A 198 -19.74 -7.66 3.02
N LEU A 199 -18.83 -7.67 2.04
CA LEU A 199 -17.41 -7.45 2.23
C LEU A 199 -17.12 -5.98 2.54
N SER A 200 -16.33 -5.73 3.58
CA SER A 200 -15.97 -4.36 3.97
C SER A 200 -15.05 -3.71 2.93
N PRO A 201 -15.27 -2.42 2.57
CA PRO A 201 -14.35 -1.71 1.71
C PRO A 201 -12.94 -1.64 2.32
N GLU A 202 -11.92 -1.85 1.50
CA GLU A 202 -10.52 -1.68 1.88
C GLU A 202 -9.93 -0.45 1.19
N THR A 203 -8.95 0.19 1.80
CA THR A 203 -8.18 1.25 1.17
C THR A 203 -7.02 0.63 0.40
N THR A 204 -7.04 0.76 -0.92
CA THR A 204 -5.91 0.43 -1.80
C THR A 204 -4.97 1.62 -1.86
N GLY A 205 -3.70 1.41 -1.57
CA GLY A 205 -2.62 2.36 -1.81
C GLY A 205 -1.89 2.00 -3.09
N TYR A 206 -1.46 2.99 -3.86
CA TYR A 206 -0.74 2.78 -5.10
C TYR A 206 0.44 3.75 -5.28
N LEU A 207 1.42 3.30 -6.08
CA LEU A 207 2.44 4.14 -6.69
C LEU A 207 2.42 3.85 -8.20
N ALA A 208 2.19 4.90 -9.00
CA ALA A 208 2.28 4.87 -10.45
C ALA A 208 3.54 5.63 -10.89
N ILE A 209 4.39 5.05 -11.73
CA ILE A 209 5.66 5.66 -12.14
C ILE A 209 5.88 5.52 -13.64
N GLU A 210 6.46 6.57 -14.25
CA GLU A 210 6.88 6.58 -15.65
C GLU A 210 7.83 5.41 -15.97
N ASP A 211 7.72 4.88 -17.19
CA ASP A 211 8.63 3.85 -17.66
C ASP A 211 10.08 4.36 -17.64
N GLY A 212 10.99 3.48 -17.23
CA GLY A 212 12.42 3.77 -17.17
C GLY A 212 13.14 3.02 -18.28
N VAL A 213 13.02 3.48 -19.51
CA VAL A 213 13.91 3.05 -20.59
C VAL A 213 14.19 4.25 -21.50
N ASP A 214 15.45 4.68 -21.45
CA ASP A 214 16.09 5.46 -22.52
C ASP A 214 16.22 4.60 -23.79
#